data_AF-A0A285X3X7-F1
#
_entry.id   AF-A0A285X3X7-F1
#
_cell.length_a   1.000
_cell.length_b   1.000
_cell.length_c   1.000
_cell.angle_alpha   90.00
_cell.angle_beta   90.00
_cell.angle_gamma   90.00
#
_symmetry.space_group_name_H-M   'P 1'
#
loop_
_entity.id
_entity.type
_entity.pdbx_description
1 polymer ?
#
loop_
_entity_poly.entity_id
_entity_poly.type
_entity_poly.pdbx_seq_one_letter_code
_entity_poly.pdbx_strand_id
1 'polypeptide(L)'
;MKRKTVLVIIFVLLLFYSLYSVFVLEEVISSGSSIREAESALVAFQRSIWITWILLVSMAVYYKWVKKRNFIFYFTYAFLFVAFSVYGIYVQRLVTAYDIPSSFEDSYTLGVFSALQNILMSGILTGFLQAAVWWFTRRWHRR
;
A
#
# COMPACT_ATOMS: atom_id res chain seq x y z
N MET A 1 7.25 -25.73 14.29
CA MET A 1 6.20 -25.20 13.37
C MET A 1 6.53 -25.55 11.93
N LYS A 2 5.55 -25.91 11.10
CA LYS A 2 5.77 -26.15 9.66
C LYS A 2 6.11 -24.82 8.98
N ARG A 3 7.09 -24.79 8.05
CA ARG A 3 7.55 -23.57 7.33
C ARG A 3 6.40 -22.75 6.72
N LYS A 4 5.34 -23.42 6.27
CA LYS A 4 4.12 -22.78 5.72
C LYS A 4 3.40 -21.92 6.75
N THR A 5 3.34 -22.35 8.01
CA THR A 5 2.68 -21.62 9.10
C THR A 5 3.40 -20.31 9.40
N VAL A 6 4.74 -20.32 9.38
CA VAL A 6 5.56 -19.11 9.60
C VAL A 6 5.29 -18.06 8.51
N LEU A 7 5.23 -18.47 7.24
CA LEU A 7 4.93 -17.56 6.13
C LEU A 7 3.52 -16.96 6.22
N VAL A 8 2.53 -17.74 6.66
CA VAL A 8 1.17 -17.24 6.87
C VAL A 8 1.13 -16.23 8.02
N ILE A 9 1.83 -16.50 9.13
CA ILE A 9 1.90 -15.56 10.26
C ILE A 9 2.55 -14.25 9.82
N ILE A 10 3.68 -14.31 9.11
CA ILE A 10 4.33 -13.11 8.56
C ILE A 10 3.36 -12.36 7.64
N PHE A 11 2.68 -13.05 6.72
CA PHE A 11 1.70 -12.43 5.83
C PHE A 11 0.58 -11.70 6.60
N VAL A 12 0.01 -12.35 7.61
CA VAL A 12 -1.05 -11.76 8.44
C VAL A 12 -0.53 -10.56 9.22
N LEU A 13 0.63 -10.66 9.87
CA LEU A 13 1.24 -9.56 10.62
C LEU A 13 1.48 -8.33 9.74
N LEU A 14 1.81 -8.52 8.46
CA LEU A 14 2.02 -7.41 7.53
C LEU A 14 0.75 -6.69 7.15
N LEU A 15 -0.34 -7.43 6.91
CA LEU A 15 -1.65 -6.81 6.70
C LEU A 15 -2.09 -6.05 7.95
N PHE A 16 -1.86 -6.63 9.13
CA PHE A 16 -2.10 -5.96 10.40
C PHE A 16 -1.24 -4.72 10.61
N TYR A 17 0.00 -4.69 10.10
CA TYR A 17 0.87 -3.52 10.23
C TYR A 17 0.29 -2.30 9.52
N SER A 18 -0.15 -2.44 8.26
CA SER A 18 -0.80 -1.33 7.55
C SER A 18 -2.12 -0.90 8.20
N LEU A 19 -2.91 -1.85 8.74
CA LEU A 19 -4.12 -1.54 9.50
C LEU A 19 -3.81 -0.77 10.79
N TYR A 20 -2.81 -1.21 11.55
CA TYR A 20 -2.36 -0.56 12.77
C TYR A 20 -1.91 0.88 12.51
N SER A 21 -1.15 1.11 11.42
CA SER A 21 -0.72 2.45 11.04
C SER A 21 -1.89 3.40 10.72
N VAL A 22 -3.01 2.89 10.20
CA VAL A 22 -4.24 3.71 10.02
C VAL A 22 -4.82 4.12 11.36
N PHE A 23 -4.91 3.20 12.32
CA PHE A 23 -5.44 3.52 13.65
C PHE A 23 -4.60 4.55 14.38
N VAL A 24 -3.27 4.43 14.31
CA VAL A 24 -2.35 5.43 14.88
C VAL A 24 -2.56 6.80 14.23
N LEU A 25 -2.73 6.85 12.91
CA LEU A 25 -3.00 8.11 12.21
C LEU A 25 -4.31 8.76 12.64
N GLU A 26 -5.39 7.97 12.77
CA GLU A 26 -6.68 8.47 13.24
C GLU A 26 -6.60 8.98 14.69
N GLU A 27 -5.87 8.29 15.58
CA GLU A 27 -5.66 8.73 16.96
C GLU A 27 -4.93 10.07 17.02
N VAL A 28 -3.87 10.23 16.22
CA VAL A 28 -3.10 11.49 16.13
C VAL A 28 -3.97 12.64 15.62
N ILE A 29 -4.76 12.43 14.56
CA ILE A 29 -5.65 13.47 14.02
C ILE A 29 -6.80 13.80 15.00
N SER A 30 -7.43 12.79 15.61
CA SER A 30 -8.58 12.98 16.49
C SER A 30 -8.22 13.57 17.85
N SER A 31 -6.99 13.35 18.33
CA SER A 31 -6.49 13.94 19.58
C SER A 31 -6.10 15.43 19.44
N GLY A 32 -6.12 15.99 18.23
CA GLY A 32 -5.74 17.37 17.99
C GLY A 32 -4.25 17.62 18.23
N SER A 33 -3.40 16.63 17.98
CA SER A 33 -1.94 16.74 18.10
C SER A 33 -1.37 17.84 17.17
N SER A 34 -0.08 18.14 17.28
CA SER A 34 0.55 19.11 16.38
C SER A 34 0.47 18.69 14.90
N ILE A 35 0.44 19.67 13.98
CA ILE A 35 0.46 19.44 12.51
C ILE A 35 1.62 18.51 12.13
N ARG A 36 2.79 18.76 12.71
CA ARG A 36 4.02 18.01 12.43
C ARG A 36 3.90 16.53 12.82
N GLU A 37 3.19 16.24 13.91
CA GLU A 37 2.92 14.86 14.33
C GLU A 37 1.96 14.16 13.38
N ALA A 38 0.90 14.85 12.96
CA ALA A 38 -0.07 14.31 11.99
C ALA A 38 0.58 14.03 10.62
N GLU A 39 1.42 14.94 10.13
CA GLU A 39 2.19 14.72 8.89
C GLU A 39 3.15 13.52 9.02
N SER A 40 3.85 13.43 10.14
CA SER A 40 4.75 12.30 10.42
C SER A 40 3.99 10.96 10.45
N ALA A 41 2.82 10.93 11.08
CA ALA A 41 1.96 9.76 11.13
C ALA A 41 1.41 9.39 9.73
N LEU A 42 1.06 10.37 8.90
CA LEU A 42 0.60 10.15 7.54
C LEU A 42 1.73 9.54 6.67
N VAL A 43 2.95 10.06 6.79
CA VAL A 43 4.14 9.51 6.11
C VAL A 43 4.45 8.10 6.62
N ALA A 44 4.29 7.84 7.92
CA ALA A 44 4.46 6.50 8.48
C ALA A 44 3.41 5.53 7.92
N PHE A 45 2.16 5.96 7.76
CA PHE A 45 1.12 5.17 7.13
C PHE A 45 1.47 4.87 5.66
N GLN A 46 1.87 5.88 4.87
CA GLN A 46 2.30 5.65 3.47
C GLN A 46 3.46 4.64 3.41
N ARG A 47 4.44 4.77 4.29
CA ARG A 47 5.58 3.84 4.39
C ARG A 47 5.13 2.42 4.72
N SER A 48 4.14 2.26 5.60
CA SER A 48 3.58 0.96 5.92
C SER A 48 2.99 0.27 4.69
N ILE A 49 2.30 1.01 3.82
CA ILE A 49 1.74 0.48 2.57
C ILE A 49 2.86 -0.04 1.66
N TRP A 50 3.94 0.73 1.51
CA TRP A 50 5.08 0.33 0.67
C TRP A 50 5.83 -0.89 1.22
N ILE A 51 6.01 -0.99 2.54
CA ILE A 51 6.62 -2.17 3.16
C ILE A 51 5.76 -3.41 2.91
N THR A 52 4.44 -3.29 3.12
CA THR A 52 3.49 -4.37 2.84
C THR A 52 3.52 -4.75 1.36
N TRP A 53 3.60 -3.77 0.45
CA TRP A 53 3.73 -4.01 -0.99
C TRP A 53 4.96 -4.83 -1.37
N ILE A 54 6.15 -4.48 -0.86
CA ILE A 54 7.40 -5.22 -1.16
C ILE A 54 7.25 -6.71 -0.84
N LEU A 55 6.62 -7.01 0.30
CA LEU A 55 6.45 -8.37 0.78
C LEU A 55 5.34 -9.10 0.02
N LEU A 56 4.23 -8.42 -0.30
CA LEU A 56 3.18 -8.97 -1.16
C LEU A 56 3.72 -9.31 -2.54
N VAL A 57 4.52 -8.45 -3.16
CA VAL A 57 5.15 -8.72 -4.46
C VAL A 57 6.13 -9.88 -4.36
N SER A 58 6.96 -9.93 -3.31
CA SER A 58 7.90 -11.05 -3.10
C SER A 58 7.17 -12.39 -3.01
N MET A 59 6.04 -12.43 -2.29
CA MET A 59 5.18 -13.61 -2.23
C MET A 59 4.50 -13.88 -3.58
N ALA A 60 4.08 -12.85 -4.31
CA ALA A 60 3.47 -12.99 -5.63
C ALA A 60 4.43 -13.64 -6.63
N VAL A 61 5.68 -13.19 -6.65
CA VAL A 61 6.76 -13.77 -7.47
C VAL A 61 6.95 -15.24 -7.12
N TYR A 62 7.09 -15.57 -5.83
CA TYR A 62 7.25 -16.95 -5.37
C TYR A 62 6.07 -17.84 -5.77
N TYR A 63 4.83 -17.39 -5.51
CA TYR A 63 3.62 -18.15 -5.86
C TYR A 63 3.45 -18.32 -7.36
N LYS A 64 3.76 -17.28 -8.14
CA LYS A 64 3.72 -17.35 -9.60
C LYS A 64 4.74 -18.36 -10.11
N TRP A 65 5.91 -18.44 -9.48
CA TRP A 65 6.93 -19.40 -9.88
C TRP A 65 6.51 -20.85 -9.55
N VAL A 66 6.09 -21.11 -8.30
CA VAL A 66 5.83 -22.46 -7.80
C VAL A 66 4.48 -23.02 -8.25
N LYS A 67 3.45 -22.17 -8.29
CA LYS A 67 2.06 -22.59 -8.58
C LYS A 67 1.54 -22.10 -9.93
N LYS A 68 2.31 -21.28 -10.67
CA LYS A 68 1.94 -20.69 -11.97
C LYS A 68 0.66 -19.83 -11.95
N ARG A 69 0.11 -19.52 -10.77
CA ARG A 69 -1.09 -18.73 -10.54
C ARG A 69 -0.77 -17.25 -10.33
N ASN A 70 -1.68 -16.37 -10.75
CA ASN A 70 -1.58 -14.91 -10.59
C ASN A 70 -2.36 -14.37 -9.38
N PHE A 71 -2.98 -15.23 -8.57
CA PHE A 71 -3.90 -14.83 -7.50
C PHE A 71 -3.30 -13.78 -6.56
N ILE A 72 -2.06 -13.97 -6.12
CA ILE A 72 -1.39 -13.02 -5.20
C ILE A 72 -1.13 -11.68 -5.88
N PHE A 73 -0.84 -11.63 -7.19
CA PHE A 73 -0.72 -10.36 -7.91
C PHE A 73 -2.06 -9.60 -7.90
N TYR A 74 -3.18 -10.26 -8.22
CA TYR A 74 -4.50 -9.64 -8.17
C TYR A 74 -4.86 -9.16 -6.76
N PHE A 75 -4.53 -9.95 -5.73
CA PHE A 75 -4.69 -9.54 -4.34
C PHE A 75 -3.85 -8.29 -4.02
N THR A 76 -2.59 -8.22 -4.48
CA THR A 76 -1.75 -7.04 -4.30
C THR A 76 -2.37 -5.79 -4.93
N TYR A 77 -2.91 -5.88 -6.15
CA TYR A 77 -3.60 -4.76 -6.78
C TYR A 77 -4.81 -4.29 -5.97
N ALA A 78 -5.66 -5.22 -5.51
CA ALA A 78 -6.82 -4.89 -4.71
C ALA A 78 -6.42 -4.24 -3.37
N PHE A 79 -5.39 -4.79 -2.70
CA PHE A 79 -4.84 -4.21 -1.47
C PHE A 79 -4.34 -2.79 -1.69
N LEU A 80 -3.53 -2.55 -2.71
CA LEU A 80 -2.98 -1.21 -3.01
C LEU A 80 -4.07 -0.20 -3.33
N PHE A 81 -5.07 -0.61 -4.12
CA PHE A 81 -6.20 0.26 -4.44
C PHE A 81 -6.93 0.72 -3.18
N VAL A 82 -7.27 -0.22 -2.29
CA VAL A 82 -7.94 0.10 -1.02
C VAL A 82 -7.04 0.94 -0.11
N ALA A 83 -5.78 0.54 0.08
CA ALA A 83 -4.85 1.22 0.98
C ALA A 83 -4.58 2.67 0.56
N PHE A 84 -4.37 2.93 -0.74
CA PHE A 84 -4.15 4.28 -1.23
C PHE A 84 -5.43 5.12 -1.34
N SER A 85 -6.60 4.49 -1.51
CA SER A 85 -7.88 5.20 -1.37
C SER A 85 -8.06 5.70 0.06
N VAL A 86 -7.79 4.86 1.05
CA VAL A 86 -7.81 5.25 2.48
C VAL A 86 -6.78 6.35 2.73
N TYR A 87 -5.56 6.23 2.21
CA TYR A 87 -4.54 7.27 2.29
C TYR A 87 -5.03 8.63 1.77
N GLY A 88 -5.67 8.69 0.61
CA GLY A 88 -6.22 9.94 0.08
C GLY A 88 -7.27 10.59 0.97
N ILE A 89 -8.12 9.79 1.61
CA ILE A 89 -9.12 10.29 2.59
C ILE A 89 -8.40 10.96 3.77
N TYR A 90 -7.33 10.34 4.28
CA TYR A 90 -6.56 10.92 5.39
C TYR A 90 -5.76 12.15 5.00
N VAL A 91 -5.23 12.21 3.77
CA VAL A 91 -4.61 13.42 3.23
C VAL A 91 -5.60 14.58 3.24
N GLN A 92 -6.83 14.35 2.76
CA GLN A 92 -7.88 15.37 2.78
C GLN A 92 -8.26 15.78 4.20
N ARG A 93 -8.46 14.81 5.10
CA ARG A 93 -8.77 15.09 6.51
C ARG A 93 -7.70 15.92 7.17
N LEU A 94 -6.42 15.64 6.91
CA LEU A 94 -5.31 16.38 7.49
C LEU A 94 -5.29 17.84 7.01
N VAL A 95 -5.50 18.09 5.72
CA VAL A 95 -5.61 19.47 5.20
C VAL A 95 -6.78 20.22 5.84
N THR A 96 -7.92 19.55 6.01
CA THR A 96 -9.15 20.15 6.56
C THR A 96 -9.07 20.37 8.08
N ALA A 97 -8.44 19.47 8.82
CA ALA A 97 -8.34 19.54 10.28
C ALA A 97 -7.32 20.60 10.75
N TYR A 98 -6.35 20.94 9.91
CA TYR A 98 -5.23 21.82 10.26
C TYR A 98 -5.15 23.10 9.42
N ASP A 99 -6.17 23.39 8.62
CA ASP A 99 -6.26 24.57 7.73
C ASP A 99 -4.99 24.80 6.89
N ILE A 100 -4.41 23.70 6.37
CA ILE A 100 -3.18 23.78 5.60
C ILE A 100 -3.49 24.45 4.25
N PRO A 101 -2.74 25.49 3.84
CA PRO A 101 -2.96 26.15 2.56
C PRO A 101 -2.76 25.15 1.41
N SER A 102 -3.86 24.84 0.73
CA SER A 102 -3.90 23.93 -0.42
C SER A 102 -3.65 24.72 -1.70
N SER A 103 -2.90 24.12 -2.63
CA SER A 103 -2.78 24.64 -4.01
C SER A 103 -4.07 24.47 -4.83
N PHE A 104 -5.00 23.66 -4.32
CA PHE A 104 -6.32 23.45 -4.90
C PHE A 104 -7.37 24.23 -4.10
N GLU A 105 -8.25 24.92 -4.81
CA GLU A 105 -9.39 25.66 -4.25
C GLU A 105 -10.34 24.75 -3.44
N ASP A 106 -10.38 23.46 -3.80
CA ASP A 106 -11.14 22.42 -3.10
C ASP A 106 -10.21 21.37 -2.47
N SER A 107 -10.28 21.25 -1.14
CA SER A 107 -9.51 20.27 -0.34
C SER A 107 -9.82 18.82 -0.71
N TYR A 108 -11.02 18.53 -1.24
CA TYR A 108 -11.38 17.20 -1.73
C TYR A 108 -10.53 16.77 -2.93
N THR A 109 -10.27 17.71 -3.85
CA THR A 109 -9.50 17.42 -5.06
C THR A 109 -8.07 16.98 -4.75
N LEU A 110 -7.45 17.54 -3.71
CA LEU A 110 -6.09 17.18 -3.29
C LEU A 110 -6.01 15.72 -2.80
N GLY A 111 -6.96 15.30 -1.96
CA GLY A 111 -7.00 13.91 -1.45
C GLY A 111 -7.19 12.89 -2.57
N VAL A 112 -8.12 13.17 -3.49
CA VAL A 112 -8.39 12.32 -4.66
C VAL A 112 -7.17 12.25 -5.58
N PHE A 113 -6.53 13.39 -5.88
CA PHE A 113 -5.35 13.43 -6.74
C PHE A 113 -4.18 12.63 -6.13
N SER A 114 -3.94 12.79 -4.83
CA SER A 114 -2.88 12.07 -4.11
C SER A 114 -3.13 10.55 -4.10
N ALA A 115 -4.37 10.12 -3.85
CA ALA A 115 -4.74 8.70 -3.96
C ALA A 115 -4.50 8.18 -5.37
N LEU A 116 -5.00 8.88 -6.39
CA LEU A 116 -4.92 8.46 -7.79
C LEU A 116 -3.46 8.36 -8.26
N GLN A 117 -2.61 9.32 -7.90
CA GLN A 117 -1.18 9.29 -8.19
C GLN A 117 -0.50 8.04 -7.60
N ASN A 118 -0.77 7.73 -6.33
CA ASN A 118 -0.17 6.57 -5.68
C ASN A 118 -0.72 5.24 -6.23
N ILE A 119 -2.02 5.17 -6.56
CA ILE A 119 -2.64 4.00 -7.21
C ILE A 119 -2.00 3.77 -8.59
N LEU A 120 -1.86 4.82 -9.40
CA LEU A 120 -1.20 4.71 -10.71
C LEU A 120 0.25 4.26 -10.57
N MET A 121 1.01 4.90 -9.68
CA MET A 121 2.42 4.57 -9.46
C MET A 121 2.60 3.11 -9.01
N SER A 122 1.84 2.69 -8.01
CA SER A 122 1.89 1.31 -7.50
C SER A 122 1.36 0.29 -8.51
N GLY A 123 0.36 0.64 -9.30
CA GLY A 123 -0.15 -0.16 -10.40
C GLY A 123 0.89 -0.40 -11.50
N ILE A 124 1.57 0.67 -11.93
CA ILE A 124 2.66 0.62 -12.91
C ILE A 124 3.80 -0.25 -12.38
N LEU A 125 4.29 0.00 -11.17
CA LEU A 125 5.37 -0.77 -10.55
C LEU A 125 5.02 -2.27 -10.44
N THR A 126 3.82 -2.58 -9.95
CA THR A 126 3.35 -3.96 -9.83
C THR A 126 3.19 -4.62 -11.21
N GLY A 127 2.72 -3.87 -12.21
CA GLY A 127 2.59 -4.33 -13.59
C GLY A 127 3.92 -4.66 -14.24
N PHE A 128 4.92 -3.78 -14.08
CA PHE A 128 6.29 -4.04 -14.53
C PHE A 128 6.87 -5.30 -13.90
N LEU A 129 6.68 -5.49 -12.60
CA LEU A 129 7.14 -6.70 -11.90
C LEU A 129 6.41 -7.96 -12.40
N GLN A 130 5.09 -7.89 -12.58
CA GLN A 130 4.33 -9.01 -13.12
C GLN A 130 4.79 -9.37 -14.55
N ALA A 131 5.04 -8.37 -15.40
CA ALA A 131 5.55 -8.57 -16.76
C ALA A 131 6.96 -9.17 -16.76
N ALA A 132 7.86 -8.67 -15.91
CA ALA A 132 9.21 -9.19 -15.74
C ALA A 132 9.20 -10.65 -15.30
N VAL A 133 8.38 -11.00 -14.30
CA VAL A 133 8.21 -12.39 -13.83
C VAL A 133 7.64 -13.29 -14.92
N TRP A 134 6.65 -12.79 -15.68
CA TRP A 134 6.07 -13.55 -16.78
C TRP A 134 7.09 -13.82 -17.90
N TRP A 135 7.84 -12.80 -18.31
CA TRP A 135 8.93 -12.96 -19.28
C TRP A 135 9.96 -13.98 -18.79
N PHE A 136 10.41 -13.86 -17.54
CA PHE A 136 11.41 -14.73 -16.96
C PHE A 136 10.93 -16.19 -16.90
N THR A 137 9.70 -16.41 -16.43
CA THR A 137 9.09 -17.75 -16.38
C THR A 137 8.81 -18.34 -17.77
N ARG A 138 8.58 -17.54 -18.81
CA ARG A 138 8.38 -18.05 -20.18
C ARG A 138 9.70 -18.43 -20.87
N ARG A 139 10.77 -17.68 -20.63
CA ARG A 139 12.07 -17.87 -21.30
C ARG A 139 12.96 -18.92 -20.64
N TRP A 140 12.97 -19.00 -19.32
CA TRP A 140 13.91 -19.85 -18.56
C TRP A 140 13.29 -21.15 -18.02
N HIS A 141 11.96 -21.30 -18.07
CA HIS A 141 11.23 -22.48 -17.58
C HIS A 141 10.73 -23.39 -18.72
N ARG A 142 11.31 -23.25 -19.92
CA ARG A 142 11.08 -24.11 -21.11
C ARG A 142 11.98 -25.36 -21.16
N ARG A 143 12.71 -25.66 -20.08
CA ARG A 143 13.45 -26.91 -19.92
C ARG A 143 12.87 -27.67 -18.75
#